data_AF-A0A512NSM2-F1
#
_entry.id   AF-A0A512NSM2-F1
#
_cell.length_a   1.000
_cell.length_b   1.000
_cell.length_c   1.000
_cell.angle_alpha   90.00
_cell.angle_beta   90.00
_cell.angle_gamma   90.00
#
_symmetry.space_group_name_H-M   'P 1'
#
loop_
_entity.id
_entity.type
_entity.pdbx_description
1 polymer ?
#
loop_
_entity_poly.entity_id
_entity_poly.type
_entity_poly.pdbx_seq_one_letter_code
_entity_poly.pdbx_strand_id
1 'polypeptide(L)'
;MTAIQKDFETLSSPTASQKQKLLALKFLGHWLGDIHQPLHVSFKDDRGGNEIDVTGECTSNLHSAWDTCLVLAAVNEDVEDAATDLMKSITPAKIEKWTHSEAKDWANESFAITVKHRPNTA
;
A
#
# COMPACT_ATOMS: atom_id res chain seq x y z
N MET A 1 -10.64 -4.81 -1.56
CA MET A 1 -11.63 -3.89 -0.94
C MET A 1 -12.43 -4.53 0.19
N THR A 2 -12.98 -5.73 0.02
CA THR A 2 -13.85 -6.37 1.05
C THR A 2 -13.14 -6.65 2.39
N ALA A 3 -11.83 -6.92 2.39
CA ALA A 3 -11.07 -7.17 3.62
C ALA A 3 -10.97 -5.93 4.53
N ILE A 4 -10.64 -4.76 3.97
CA ILE A 4 -10.58 -3.48 4.72
C ILE A 4 -11.94 -3.19 5.37
N GLN A 5 -13.03 -3.30 4.61
CA GLN A 5 -14.37 -3.07 5.13
C GLN A 5 -14.73 -4.07 6.25
N LYS A 6 -14.46 -5.36 6.04
CA LYS A 6 -14.75 -6.41 7.02
C LYS A 6 -13.98 -6.23 8.33
N ASP A 7 -12.70 -5.89 8.25
CA ASP A 7 -11.86 -5.68 9.45
C ASP A 7 -12.26 -4.38 10.16
N PHE A 8 -12.62 -3.33 9.42
CA PHE A 8 -13.21 -2.11 10.01
C PHE A 8 -14.52 -2.42 10.75
N GLU A 9 -15.45 -3.15 10.14
CA GLU A 9 -16.72 -3.56 10.77
C GLU A 9 -16.47 -4.42 12.02
N THR A 10 -15.48 -5.32 11.98
CA THR A 10 -15.10 -6.14 13.14
C THR A 10 -14.55 -5.29 14.28
N LEU A 11 -13.74 -4.28 13.96
CA LEU A 11 -13.15 -3.37 14.95
C LEU A 11 -14.22 -2.50 15.62
N SER A 12 -15.18 -2.00 14.83
CA SER A 12 -16.30 -1.17 15.29
C SER A 12 -17.41 -1.95 15.99
N SER A 13 -17.47 -3.28 15.83
CA SER A 13 -18.53 -4.10 16.41
C SER A 13 -18.49 -4.12 17.95
N PRO A 14 -19.62 -3.86 18.64
CA PRO A 14 -19.69 -3.98 20.09
C PRO A 14 -19.70 -5.44 20.58
N THR A 15 -20.01 -6.40 19.69
CA THR A 15 -20.12 -7.83 20.02
C THR A 15 -18.86 -8.63 19.69
N ALA A 16 -17.91 -8.04 18.96
CA ALA A 16 -16.63 -8.69 18.65
C ALA A 16 -15.77 -8.83 19.92
N SER A 17 -15.18 -10.01 20.10
CA SER A 17 -14.21 -10.26 21.18
C SER A 17 -12.96 -9.39 21.03
N GLN A 18 -12.25 -9.15 22.13
CA GLN A 18 -10.97 -8.43 22.10
C GLN A 18 -9.95 -9.08 21.15
N LYS A 19 -9.93 -10.42 21.08
CA LYS A 19 -9.07 -11.17 20.15
C LYS A 19 -9.41 -10.87 18.69
N GLN A 20 -10.70 -10.83 18.34
CA GLN A 20 -11.13 -10.47 16.99
C GLN A 20 -10.77 -9.04 16.64
N LYS A 21 -10.97 -8.09 17.58
CA LYS A 21 -10.59 -6.69 17.38
C LYS A 21 -9.09 -6.50 17.21
N LEU A 22 -8.27 -7.22 17.98
CA LEU A 22 -6.82 -7.19 17.85
C LEU A 22 -6.37 -7.69 16.47
N LEU A 23 -6.93 -8.81 16.01
CA LEU A 23 -6.63 -9.34 14.67
C LEU A 23 -7.07 -8.35 13.58
N ALA A 24 -8.29 -7.82 13.68
CA ALA A 24 -8.81 -6.84 12.74
C ALA A 24 -7.92 -5.59 12.68
N LEU A 25 -7.45 -5.07 13.82
CA LEU A 25 -6.55 -3.91 13.84
C LEU A 25 -5.21 -4.19 13.14
N LYS A 26 -4.60 -5.36 13.41
CA LYS A 26 -3.35 -5.75 12.75
C LYS A 26 -3.53 -5.89 11.24
N PHE A 27 -4.60 -6.56 10.81
CA PHE A 27 -4.90 -6.73 9.40
C PHE A 27 -5.24 -5.41 8.72
N LEU A 28 -5.99 -4.53 9.38
CA LEU A 28 -6.29 -3.21 8.84
C LEU A 28 -5.02 -2.40 8.56
N GLY A 29 -4.05 -2.41 9.49
CA GLY A 29 -2.74 -1.78 9.26
C GLY A 29 -2.01 -2.37 8.03
N HIS A 30 -2.03 -3.68 7.88
CA HIS A 30 -1.42 -4.36 6.73
C HIS A 30 -2.11 -4.03 5.40
N TRP A 31 -3.45 -4.14 5.34
CA TRP A 31 -4.21 -3.84 4.12
C TRP A 31 -4.11 -2.37 3.70
N LEU A 32 -3.99 -1.45 4.66
CA LEU A 32 -3.77 -0.03 4.37
C LEU A 32 -2.41 0.21 3.73
N GLY A 33 -1.37 -0.54 4.12
CA GLY A 33 -0.08 -0.52 3.40
C GLY A 33 -0.22 -1.07 1.98
N ASP A 34 -0.74 -2.29 1.87
CA ASP A 34 -0.86 -3.02 0.60
C ASP A 34 -1.69 -2.27 -0.45
N ILE A 35 -2.83 -1.68 -0.08
CA ILE A 35 -3.69 -0.99 -1.05
C ILE A 35 -3.03 0.25 -1.66
N HIS A 36 -2.04 0.83 -0.98
CA HIS A 36 -1.26 1.97 -1.47
C HIS A 36 0.02 1.54 -2.23
N GLN A 37 0.33 0.24 -2.30
CA GLN A 37 1.37 -0.30 -3.17
C GLN A 37 0.78 -0.48 -4.58
N PRO A 38 1.22 0.29 -5.60
CA PRO A 38 0.60 0.26 -6.93
C PRO A 38 0.45 -1.14 -7.54
N LEU A 39 1.44 -2.01 -7.36
CA LEU A 39 1.47 -3.36 -7.93
C LEU A 39 0.58 -4.38 -7.20
N HIS A 40 0.06 -4.05 -6.02
CA HIS A 40 -1.03 -4.82 -5.38
C HIS A 40 -2.40 -4.55 -6.02
N VAL A 41 -2.52 -3.47 -6.80
CA VAL A 41 -3.70 -3.17 -7.64
C VAL A 41 -3.25 -3.05 -9.09
N SER A 42 -3.02 -4.20 -9.72
CA SER A 42 -2.34 -4.30 -11.01
C SER A 42 -2.93 -5.40 -11.89
N PHE A 43 -2.22 -5.71 -12.98
CA PHE A 43 -2.62 -6.67 -13.98
C PHE A 43 -2.36 -8.11 -13.52
N LYS A 44 -3.24 -9.00 -13.97
CA LYS A 44 -3.16 -10.42 -13.63
C LYS A 44 -2.15 -11.17 -14.49
N ASP A 45 -1.94 -10.71 -15.73
CA ASP A 45 -1.07 -11.33 -16.74
C ASP A 45 0.40 -11.35 -16.30
N ASP A 46 0.87 -10.34 -15.56
CA ASP A 46 2.23 -10.26 -15.00
C ASP A 46 2.29 -10.57 -13.49
N ARG A 47 1.16 -11.03 -12.91
CA ARG A 47 0.98 -11.29 -11.48
C ARG A 47 1.38 -10.10 -10.60
N GLY A 48 0.99 -8.90 -10.99
CA GLY A 48 1.34 -7.67 -10.29
C GLY A 48 2.83 -7.33 -10.43
N GLY A 49 3.42 -7.54 -11.60
CA GLY A 49 4.84 -7.29 -11.86
C GLY A 49 5.80 -8.32 -11.25
N ASN A 50 5.31 -9.46 -10.75
CA ASN A 50 6.16 -10.55 -10.30
C ASN A 50 6.86 -11.28 -11.46
N GLU A 51 6.31 -11.20 -12.67
CA GLU A 51 6.87 -11.80 -13.89
C GLU A 51 7.65 -10.80 -14.75
N ILE A 52 7.92 -9.60 -14.22
CA ILE A 52 8.71 -8.56 -14.89
C ILE A 52 10.07 -8.46 -14.20
N ASP A 53 11.11 -8.99 -14.84
CA ASP A 53 12.47 -8.90 -14.34
C ASP A 53 13.00 -7.46 -14.42
N VAL A 54 13.74 -7.04 -13.39
CA VAL A 54 14.39 -5.73 -13.33
C VAL A 54 15.89 -5.88 -13.09
N THR A 55 16.66 -4.97 -13.69
CA THR A 55 18.11 -4.90 -13.57
C THR A 55 18.52 -3.51 -13.06
N GLY A 56 19.55 -3.43 -12.23
CA GLY A 56 20.06 -2.17 -11.69
C GLY A 56 20.36 -2.28 -10.21
N GLU A 57 20.06 -1.23 -9.46
CA GLU A 57 20.20 -1.20 -7.99
C GLU A 57 19.25 -2.19 -7.30
N CYS A 58 18.03 -2.32 -7.81
CA CYS A 58 17.08 -3.34 -7.39
C CYS A 58 17.13 -4.52 -8.37
N THR A 59 17.64 -5.67 -7.92
CA THR A 59 17.77 -6.88 -8.74
C THR A 59 16.84 -7.97 -8.24
N SER A 60 15.78 -8.27 -8.99
CA SER A 60 14.84 -9.39 -8.82
C SER A 60 13.71 -9.14 -9.84
N ASN A 61 12.47 -8.97 -9.39
CA ASN A 61 11.33 -8.57 -10.20
C ASN A 61 10.78 -7.21 -9.75
N LEU A 62 9.96 -6.60 -10.62
CA LEU A 62 9.36 -5.29 -10.43
C LEU A 62 8.54 -5.21 -9.13
N HIS A 63 7.79 -6.25 -8.78
CA HIS A 63 7.01 -6.29 -7.53
C HIS A 63 7.89 -6.10 -6.29
N SER A 64 8.93 -6.91 -6.16
CA SER A 64 9.87 -6.85 -5.03
C SER A 64 10.68 -5.54 -4.98
N ALA A 65 10.93 -4.93 -6.15
CA ALA A 65 11.60 -3.63 -6.21
C ALA A 65 10.75 -2.54 -5.54
N TRP A 66 9.43 -2.55 -5.78
CA TRP A 66 8.48 -1.62 -5.18
C TRP A 66 8.17 -1.94 -3.72
N ASP A 67 8.03 -3.21 -3.36
CA ASP A 67 7.74 -3.62 -1.98
C ASP A 67 8.84 -3.24 -0.99
N THR A 68 10.10 -3.26 -1.44
CA THR A 68 11.23 -3.22 -0.51
C THR A 68 12.37 -2.35 -1.01
N CYS A 69 12.99 -2.71 -2.12
CA CYS A 69 14.28 -2.11 -2.49
C CYS A 69 14.21 -0.58 -2.67
N LEU A 70 13.23 -0.08 -3.44
CA LEU A 70 13.08 1.35 -3.68
C LEU A 70 12.67 2.12 -2.42
N VAL A 71 11.85 1.50 -1.56
CA VAL A 71 11.43 2.10 -0.29
C VAL A 71 12.65 2.27 0.62
N LEU A 72 13.44 1.22 0.82
CA LEU A 72 14.64 1.28 1.65
C LEU A 72 15.69 2.25 1.08
N ALA A 73 15.85 2.31 -0.24
CA ALA A 73 16.73 3.29 -0.87
C ALA A 73 16.25 4.74 -0.65
N ALA A 74 14.94 4.98 -0.63
CA ALA A 74 14.36 6.31 -0.50
C ALA A 74 14.29 6.81 0.95
N VAL A 75 13.97 5.93 1.91
CA VAL A 75 13.69 6.33 3.31
C VAL A 75 14.58 5.66 4.35
N ASN A 76 15.58 4.86 3.94
CA ASN A 76 16.47 4.06 4.78
C ASN A 76 15.78 2.92 5.57
N GLU A 77 16.56 2.12 6.31
CA GLU A 77 16.07 0.93 7.04
C GLU A 77 15.47 1.24 8.41
N ASP A 78 15.73 2.43 8.98
CA ASP A 78 15.20 2.85 10.26
C ASP A 78 13.78 3.40 10.08
N VAL A 79 12.80 2.60 10.53
CA VAL A 79 11.38 2.91 10.40
C VAL A 79 10.98 4.14 11.21
N GLU A 80 11.61 4.39 12.36
CA GLU A 80 11.28 5.55 13.20
C GLU A 80 11.77 6.85 12.56
N ASP A 81 12.99 6.84 12.03
CA ASP A 81 13.54 7.97 11.28
C ASP A 81 12.76 8.22 9.99
N ALA A 82 12.47 7.16 9.21
CA ALA A 82 11.65 7.24 8.00
C ALA A 82 10.27 7.86 8.28
N ALA A 83 9.57 7.40 9.32
CA ALA A 83 8.28 7.94 9.72
C ALA A 83 8.38 9.41 10.15
N THR A 84 9.39 9.74 10.95
CA THR A 84 9.64 11.11 11.42
C THR A 84 9.86 12.06 10.24
N ASP A 85 10.65 11.65 9.26
CA ASP A 85 10.92 12.44 8.06
C ASP A 85 9.68 12.61 7.17
N LEU A 86 8.91 11.54 6.96
CA LEU A 86 7.65 11.62 6.20
C LEU A 86 6.64 12.57 6.86
N MET A 87 6.52 12.52 8.20
CA MET A 87 5.61 13.38 8.95
C MET A 87 5.88 14.87 8.77
N LYS A 88 7.14 15.27 8.54
CA LYS A 88 7.51 16.68 8.25
C LYS A 88 6.84 17.21 6.98
N SER A 89 6.49 16.32 6.04
CA SER A 89 5.87 16.68 4.76
C SER A 89 4.34 16.66 4.78
N ILE A 90 3.72 16.14 5.85
CA ILE A 90 2.26 16.00 5.98
C ILE A 90 1.69 17.31 6.51
N THR A 91 0.82 17.95 5.74
CA THR A 91 0.16 19.21 6.11
C THR A 91 -1.31 18.98 6.47
N PRO A 92 -1.95 19.87 7.23
CA PRO A 92 -3.38 19.77 7.52
C PRO A 92 -4.25 19.64 6.27
N ALA A 93 -3.91 20.36 5.18
CA ALA A 93 -4.61 20.26 3.91
C ALA A 93 -4.46 18.88 3.24
N LYS A 94 -3.30 18.23 3.37
CA LYS A 94 -3.11 16.85 2.90
C LYS A 94 -3.96 15.88 3.72
N ILE A 95 -3.97 16.02 5.05
CA ILE A 95 -4.79 15.20 5.94
C ILE A 95 -6.27 15.34 5.58
N GLU A 96 -6.77 16.58 5.48
CA GLU A 96 -8.15 16.85 5.10
C GLU A 96 -8.50 16.20 3.76
N LYS A 97 -7.64 16.32 2.75
CA LYS A 97 -7.88 15.66 1.46
C LYS A 97 -7.91 14.14 1.58
N TRP A 98 -6.97 13.54 2.30
CA TRP A 98 -6.82 12.08 2.39
C TRP A 98 -7.96 11.44 3.21
N THR A 99 -8.45 12.09 4.26
CA THR A 99 -9.50 11.52 5.13
C THR A 99 -10.91 11.54 4.53
N HIS A 100 -11.13 12.24 3.41
CA HIS A 100 -12.40 12.26 2.68
C HIS A 100 -12.51 11.22 1.56
N SER A 101 -11.51 10.33 1.43
CA SER A 101 -11.48 9.28 0.40
C SER A 101 -11.82 7.91 0.97
N GLU A 102 -12.35 7.02 0.12
CA GLU A 102 -12.70 5.65 0.50
C GLU A 102 -11.71 4.62 -0.04
N ALA A 103 -11.77 3.38 0.46
CA ALA A 103 -10.87 2.30 0.02
C ALA A 103 -10.89 2.04 -1.50
N LYS A 104 -12.00 2.34 -2.18
CA LYS A 104 -12.08 2.26 -3.64
C LYS A 104 -11.25 3.34 -4.32
N ASP A 105 -11.22 4.55 -3.77
CA ASP A 105 -10.43 5.65 -4.31
C ASP A 105 -8.95 5.33 -4.18
N TRP A 106 -8.50 4.80 -3.04
CA TRP A 106 -7.11 4.36 -2.84
C TRP A 106 -6.70 3.30 -3.87
N ALA A 107 -7.57 2.30 -4.11
CA ALA A 107 -7.31 1.29 -5.13
C ALA A 107 -7.22 1.89 -6.54
N ASN A 108 -8.10 2.84 -6.88
CA ASN A 108 -8.07 3.51 -8.18
C ASN A 108 -6.81 4.37 -8.35
N GLU A 109 -6.35 5.04 -7.29
CA GLU A 109 -5.11 5.82 -7.29
C GLU A 109 -3.89 4.91 -7.54
N SER A 110 -3.79 3.80 -6.81
CA SER A 110 -2.76 2.78 -7.02
C SER A 110 -2.78 2.22 -8.44
N PHE A 111 -3.96 1.87 -8.96
CA PHE A 111 -4.09 1.37 -10.33
C PHE A 111 -3.72 2.43 -11.38
N ALA A 112 -4.06 3.69 -11.16
CA ALA A 112 -3.68 4.79 -12.05
C ALA A 112 -2.16 4.96 -12.12
N ILE A 113 -1.44 4.77 -11.02
CA ILE A 113 0.04 4.77 -11.01
C ILE A 113 0.58 3.60 -11.85
N THR A 114 0.03 2.40 -11.67
CA THR A 114 0.41 1.21 -12.45
C THR A 114 0.18 1.42 -13.95
N VAL A 115 -0.99 1.89 -14.36
CA VAL A 115 -1.32 2.14 -15.78
C VAL A 115 -0.40 3.19 -16.38
N LYS A 116 -0.15 4.29 -15.67
CA LYS A 116 0.70 5.40 -16.15
C LYS A 116 2.13 4.94 -16.45
N HIS A 117 2.66 3.98 -15.70
CA HIS A 117 4.05 3.52 -15.82
C HIS A 117 4.18 2.11 -16.39
N ARG A 118 3.09 1.51 -16.88
CA ARG A 118 3.15 0.23 -17.58
C ARG A 118 4.08 0.40 -18.79
N PRO A 119 5.17 -0.39 -18.89
CA PRO A 119 6.00 -0.37 -20.08
C PRO A 119 5.14 -0.69 -21.30
N ASN A 120 5.34 0.01 -22.41
CA ASN A 120 4.72 -0.37 -23.68
C ASN A 120 5.24 -1.77 -24.06
N THR A 121 4.46 -2.79 -23.75
CA THR A 121 4.67 -4.13 -24.27
C THR A 121 4.19 -4.12 -25.72
N ALA A 122 5.15 -4.03 -26.65
CA ALA A 122 4.94 -4.31 -28.07
C ALA A 122 4.71 -5.81 -28.30
#